data_AF-A0A3N0E021-F1
#
_entry.id   AF-A0A3N0E021-F1
#
_cell.length_a   1.000
_cell.length_b   1.000
_cell.length_c   1.000
_cell.angle_alpha   90.00
_cell.angle_beta   90.00
_cell.angle_gamma   90.00
#
_symmetry.space_group_name_H-M   'P 1'
#
loop_
_entity.id
_entity.type
_entity.pdbx_description
1 polymer ?
#
loop_
_entity_poly.entity_id
_entity_poly.type
_entity_poly.pdbx_seq_one_letter_code
_entity_poly.pdbx_strand_id
1 'polypeptide(L)'
;MSRAHPVHPILRATATIGSALKDVVDVDPVFMATADKARALEALTAEINQMEALRLRLIANAQDVADRDACRSLAGWLETRTRTEHGPNLRSLRLAEALEKRWHQTASALTHGRVNLAQAEVIV
;
A
#
# COMPACT_ATOMS: atom_id res chain seq x y z
N MET A 1 36.18 -1.49 -3.64
CA MET A 1 35.33 -1.46 -2.44
C MET A 1 33.96 -0.93 -2.86
N SER A 2 32.93 -1.79 -2.91
CA SER A 2 31.59 -1.38 -3.35
C SER A 2 30.88 -0.67 -2.19
N ARG A 3 30.48 0.59 -2.38
CA ARG A 3 29.72 1.36 -1.39
C ARG A 3 28.33 0.70 -1.26
N ALA A 4 28.04 0.08 -0.12
CA ALA A 4 26.69 -0.34 0.22
C ALA A 4 25.79 0.91 0.17
N HIS A 5 24.87 0.95 -0.79
CA HIS A 5 23.86 2.00 -0.81
C HIS A 5 22.90 1.75 0.35
N PRO A 6 22.58 2.76 1.17
CA PRO A 6 21.56 2.60 2.19
C PRO A 6 20.25 2.19 1.52
N VAL A 7 19.61 1.14 2.03
CA VAL A 7 18.32 0.65 1.53
C VAL A 7 17.32 1.80 1.59
N HIS A 8 16.60 2.02 0.48
CA HIS A 8 15.60 3.07 0.37
C HIS A 8 14.59 2.98 1.54
N PRO A 9 14.20 4.08 2.21
CA PRO A 9 13.35 4.03 3.40
C PRO A 9 12.03 3.27 3.22
N ILE A 10 11.39 3.36 2.05
CA ILE A 10 10.17 2.59 1.73
C ILE A 10 10.46 1.09 1.72
N LEU A 11 11.56 0.64 1.12
CA LEU A 11 11.92 -0.77 1.10
C LEU A 11 12.25 -1.29 2.51
N ARG A 12 12.90 -0.47 3.32
CA ARG A 12 13.14 -0.80 4.73
C ARG A 12 11.83 -0.96 5.49
N ALA A 13 10.87 -0.04 5.31
CA ALA A 13 9.56 -0.15 5.95
C ALA A 13 8.80 -1.42 5.53
N THR A 14 8.75 -1.73 4.23
CA THR A 14 8.12 -2.97 3.73
C THR A 14 8.80 -4.22 4.29
N ALA A 15 10.13 -4.24 4.40
CA ALA A 15 10.87 -5.34 4.99
C ALA A 15 10.55 -5.53 6.48
N THR A 16 10.48 -4.44 7.25
CA THR A 16 10.11 -4.49 8.67
C THR A 16 8.69 -5.03 8.87
N ILE A 17 7.71 -4.55 8.11
CA ILE A 17 6.32 -5.05 8.16
C ILE A 17 6.29 -6.54 7.81
N GLY A 18 6.96 -6.93 6.73
CA GLY A 18 7.03 -8.34 6.31
C GLY A 18 7.71 -9.25 7.33
N SER A 19 8.68 -8.75 8.10
CA SER A 19 9.27 -9.50 9.22
C SER A 19 8.28 -9.65 10.36
N ALA A 20 7.64 -8.56 10.80
CA ALA A 20 6.68 -8.58 11.90
C ALA A 20 5.49 -9.52 11.61
N LEU A 21 5.01 -9.57 10.36
CA LEU A 21 3.95 -10.49 9.95
C LEU A 21 4.39 -11.95 9.97
N LYS A 22 5.66 -12.25 9.68
CA LYS A 22 6.21 -13.62 9.79
C LYS A 22 6.29 -14.06 11.24
N ASP A 23 6.64 -13.15 12.15
CA ASP A 23 6.78 -13.46 13.58
C ASP A 23 5.45 -13.88 14.22
N VAL A 24 4.31 -13.53 13.61
CA VAL A 24 2.96 -13.83 14.12
C VAL A 24 2.15 -14.79 13.25
N VAL A 25 2.72 -15.34 12.17
CA VAL A 25 1.97 -16.14 11.18
C VAL A 25 1.32 -17.39 11.79
N ASP A 26 1.97 -18.00 12.77
CA ASP A 26 1.51 -19.21 13.46
C ASP A 26 0.80 -18.91 14.80
N VAL A 27 0.55 -17.63 15.12
CA VAL A 27 -0.15 -17.21 16.34
C VAL A 27 -1.66 -17.26 16.10
N ASP A 28 -2.37 -18.15 16.79
CA ASP A 28 -3.83 -18.27 16.68
C ASP A 28 -4.54 -17.18 17.50
N PRO A 29 -5.32 -16.28 16.85
CA PRO A 29 -6.09 -15.26 17.54
C PRO A 29 -7.10 -15.81 18.55
N VAL A 30 -7.47 -17.10 18.52
CA VAL A 30 -8.40 -17.71 19.48
C VAL A 30 -7.93 -17.52 20.93
N PHE A 31 -6.61 -17.52 21.16
CA PHE A 31 -5.99 -17.36 22.48
C PHE A 31 -5.86 -15.90 22.94
N MET A 32 -6.17 -14.93 22.09
CA MET A 32 -6.16 -13.52 22.48
C MET A 32 -7.35 -13.19 23.39
N ALA A 33 -7.11 -12.36 24.40
CA ALA A 33 -8.19 -11.76 25.18
C ALA A 33 -9.07 -10.88 24.26
N THR A 34 -10.37 -10.80 24.55
CA THR A 34 -11.31 -10.04 23.73
C THR A 34 -10.91 -8.57 23.58
N ALA A 35 -10.38 -7.95 24.64
CA ALA A 35 -9.90 -6.57 24.59
C ALA A 35 -8.69 -6.41 23.64
N ASP A 36 -7.78 -7.40 23.62
CA ASP A 36 -6.62 -7.38 22.73
C ASP A 36 -7.02 -7.61 21.27
N LYS A 37 -8.04 -8.44 21.01
CA LYS A 37 -8.63 -8.59 19.67
C LYS A 37 -9.16 -7.28 19.14
N ALA A 38 -9.93 -6.54 19.94
CA ALA A 38 -10.47 -5.24 19.56
C ALA A 38 -9.35 -4.25 19.21
N ARG A 39 -8.35 -4.13 20.09
CA ARG A 39 -7.18 -3.27 19.85
C ARG A 39 -6.39 -3.66 18.62
N ALA A 40 -6.19 -4.95 18.39
CA ALA A 40 -5.48 -5.46 17.22
C ALA A 40 -6.25 -5.16 15.93
N LEU A 41 -7.57 -5.33 15.92
CA LEU A 41 -8.41 -5.01 14.75
C LEU A 41 -8.35 -3.52 14.39
N GLU A 42 -8.42 -2.64 15.39
CA GLU A 42 -8.30 -1.20 15.20
C GLU A 42 -6.91 -0.82 14.64
N ALA A 43 -5.85 -1.35 15.25
CA ALA A 43 -4.47 -1.09 14.82
C ALA A 43 -4.21 -1.61 13.40
N LEU A 44 -4.54 -2.88 13.12
CA LEU A 44 -4.36 -3.48 11.80
C LEU A 44 -5.16 -2.73 10.73
N THR A 45 -6.39 -2.30 11.04
CA THR A 45 -7.20 -1.53 10.08
C THR A 45 -6.54 -0.18 9.76
N ALA A 46 -6.00 0.51 10.76
CA ALA A 46 -5.28 1.76 10.53
C ALA A 46 -3.99 1.55 9.71
N GLU A 47 -3.22 0.50 10.04
CA GLU A 47 -1.98 0.14 9.34
C GLU A 47 -2.24 -0.26 7.88
N ILE A 48 -3.29 -1.05 7.61
CA ILE A 48 -3.69 -1.43 6.24
C ILE A 48 -4.02 -0.18 5.42
N ASN A 49 -4.77 0.77 5.98
CA ASN A 49 -5.07 2.02 5.29
C ASN A 49 -3.80 2.83 4.99
N GLN A 50 -2.85 2.88 5.91
CA GLN A 50 -1.56 3.55 5.72
C GLN A 50 -0.70 2.85 4.65
N MET A 51 -0.67 1.52 4.64
CA MET A 51 0.01 0.74 3.62
C MET A 51 -0.58 0.98 2.23
N GLU A 52 -1.91 1.03 2.12
CA GLU A 52 -2.58 1.34 0.85
C GLU A 52 -2.34 2.79 0.42
N ALA A 53 -2.32 3.75 1.35
CA ALA A 53 -1.96 5.14 1.04
C ALA A 53 -0.54 5.24 0.44
N LEU A 54 0.43 4.54 1.05
CA LEU A 54 1.80 4.47 0.55
C LEU A 54 1.86 3.77 -0.81
N ARG A 55 1.12 2.68 -0.98
CA ARG A 55 1.04 1.93 -2.25
C ARG A 55 0.48 2.81 -3.38
N LEU A 56 -0.60 3.56 -3.15
CA LEU A 56 -1.16 4.47 -4.15
C LEU A 56 -0.17 5.55 -4.55
N ARG A 57 0.58 6.11 -3.60
CA ARG A 57 1.65 7.09 -3.89
C ARG A 57 2.76 6.51 -4.76
N LEU A 58 3.15 5.26 -4.52
CA LEU A 58 4.09 4.55 -5.39
C LEU A 58 3.49 4.32 -6.77
N ILE A 59 2.24 3.87 -6.85
CA ILE A 59 1.55 3.62 -8.13
C ILE A 59 1.51 4.90 -8.99
N ALA A 60 1.20 6.05 -8.40
CA ALA A 60 1.17 7.33 -9.12
C ALA A 60 2.54 7.73 -9.72
N ASN A 61 3.64 7.21 -9.17
CA ASN A 61 5.01 7.63 -9.48
C ASN A 61 5.89 6.50 -10.05
N ALA A 62 5.30 5.39 -10.48
CA ALA A 62 6.04 4.20 -10.91
C ALA A 62 5.78 3.79 -12.38
N GLN A 63 5.37 4.73 -13.23
CA GLN A 63 5.19 4.45 -14.66
C GLN A 63 6.51 4.04 -15.34
N ASP A 64 7.64 4.58 -14.86
CA ASP A 64 9.00 4.20 -15.29
C ASP A 64 9.29 2.70 -15.10
N VAL A 65 8.68 2.05 -14.09
CA VAL A 65 8.78 0.61 -13.88
C VAL A 65 8.11 -0.17 -15.01
N ALA A 66 6.93 0.30 -15.45
CA ALA A 66 6.23 -0.30 -16.58
C ALA A 66 6.99 -0.07 -17.88
N ASP A 67 7.51 1.14 -18.09
CA ASP A 67 8.28 1.50 -19.28
C ASP A 67 9.56 0.65 -19.39
N ARG A 68 10.29 0.47 -18.29
CA ARG A 68 11.50 -0.38 -18.21
C ARG A 68 11.22 -1.83 -18.62
N ASP A 69 10.05 -2.36 -18.22
CA ASP A 69 9.65 -3.75 -18.49
C ASP A 69 8.76 -3.87 -19.74
N ALA A 70 8.68 -2.83 -20.59
CA ALA A 70 7.88 -2.76 -21.83
C ALA A 70 6.38 -3.10 -21.62
N CYS A 71 5.84 -2.80 -20.45
CA CYS A 71 4.43 -2.95 -20.12
C CYS A 71 3.64 -1.71 -20.55
N ARG A 72 2.43 -1.89 -21.11
CA ARG A 72 1.59 -0.76 -21.56
C ARG A 72 1.14 0.18 -20.44
N SER A 73 1.08 -0.33 -19.20
CA SER A 73 0.69 0.43 -18.02
C SER A 73 1.24 -0.23 -16.77
N LEU A 74 1.37 0.55 -15.70
CA LEU A 74 1.71 0.01 -14.39
C LEU A 74 0.66 -1.00 -13.88
N ALA A 75 -0.61 -0.83 -14.23
CA ALA A 75 -1.65 -1.79 -13.87
C ALA A 75 -1.40 -3.18 -14.50
N GLY A 76 -1.01 -3.23 -15.78
CA GLY A 76 -0.63 -4.48 -16.44
C GLY A 76 0.69 -5.06 -15.92
N TRP A 77 1.63 -4.21 -15.51
CA TRP A 77 2.85 -4.64 -14.83
C TRP A 77 2.54 -5.31 -13.49
N LEU A 78 1.67 -4.70 -12.67
CA LEU A 78 1.25 -5.26 -11.37
C LEU A 78 0.56 -6.61 -11.54
N GLU A 79 -0.44 -6.70 -12.43
CA GLU A 79 -1.20 -7.93 -12.70
C GLU A 79 -0.28 -9.14 -12.89
N THR A 80 0.70 -9.00 -13.78
CA THR A 80 1.63 -10.07 -14.14
C THR A 80 2.54 -10.47 -12.97
N ARG A 81 2.91 -9.53 -12.09
CA ARG A 81 3.92 -9.74 -11.04
C ARG A 81 3.35 -10.09 -9.69
N THR A 82 2.17 -9.59 -9.35
CA THR A 82 1.54 -9.80 -8.04
C THR A 82 0.42 -10.83 -8.08
N ARG A 83 0.12 -11.41 -9.26
CA ARG A 83 -0.98 -12.37 -9.46
C ARG A 83 -2.33 -11.80 -8.99
N THR A 84 -2.53 -10.50 -9.22
CA THR A 84 -3.77 -9.79 -8.91
C THR A 84 -4.50 -9.44 -10.19
N GLU A 85 -5.81 -9.22 -10.09
CA GLU A 85 -6.65 -8.93 -11.25
C GLU A 85 -6.37 -7.55 -11.86
N HIS A 86 -6.52 -7.45 -13.19
CA HIS A 86 -6.34 -6.21 -13.93
C HIS A 86 -7.28 -5.08 -13.48
N GLY A 87 -8.57 -5.38 -13.30
CA GLY A 87 -9.61 -4.41 -12.98
C GLY A 87 -9.32 -3.61 -11.69
N PRO A 88 -9.09 -4.29 -10.55
CA PRO A 88 -8.64 -3.66 -9.32
C PRO A 88 -7.36 -2.84 -9.48
N ASN A 89 -6.33 -3.37 -10.14
CA ASN A 89 -5.07 -2.65 -10.36
C ASN A 89 -5.27 -1.37 -11.19
N LEU A 90 -6.12 -1.41 -12.22
CA LEU A 90 -6.46 -0.24 -13.04
C LEU A 90 -7.27 0.80 -12.24
N ARG A 91 -8.17 0.35 -11.37
CA ARG A 91 -8.91 1.24 -10.45
C ARG A 91 -7.95 1.94 -9.49
N SER A 92 -7.01 1.20 -8.89
CA SER A 92 -5.97 1.78 -8.04
C SER A 92 -5.08 2.76 -8.80
N LEU A 93 -4.69 2.47 -10.04
CA LEU A 93 -3.91 3.40 -10.87
C LEU A 93 -4.67 4.71 -11.12
N ARG A 94 -5.94 4.64 -11.50
CA ARG A 94 -6.77 5.84 -11.71
C ARG A 94 -6.95 6.66 -10.44
N LEU A 95 -7.22 6.00 -9.32
CA LEU A 95 -7.34 6.66 -8.02
C LEU A 95 -6.02 7.34 -7.63
N ALA A 96 -4.90 6.63 -7.75
CA ALA A 96 -3.57 7.14 -7.46
C ALA A 96 -3.25 8.38 -8.28
N GLU A 97 -3.49 8.36 -9.59
CA GLU A 97 -3.28 9.50 -10.47
C GLU A 97 -4.18 10.69 -10.11
N ALA A 98 -5.45 10.44 -9.78
CA ALA A 98 -6.38 11.51 -9.43
C ALA A 98 -6.02 12.17 -8.08
N LEU A 99 -5.59 11.38 -7.10
CA LEU A 99 -5.07 11.87 -5.82
C LEU A 99 -3.80 12.72 -6.01
N GLU A 100 -2.89 12.26 -6.87
CA GLU A 100 -1.63 12.96 -7.15
C GLU A 100 -1.83 14.25 -7.95
N LYS A 101 -2.73 14.25 -8.95
CA LYS A 101 -2.85 15.37 -9.90
C LYS A 101 -3.88 16.44 -9.51
N ARG A 102 -4.91 16.08 -8.73
CA ARG A 102 -6.08 16.96 -8.50
C ARG A 102 -6.56 16.99 -7.05
N TRP A 103 -6.57 15.85 -6.36
CA TRP A 103 -7.20 15.70 -5.05
C TRP A 103 -6.19 15.69 -3.90
N HIS A 104 -5.28 16.67 -3.87
CA HIS A 104 -4.16 16.69 -2.91
C HIS A 104 -4.58 16.73 -1.44
N GLN A 105 -5.71 17.36 -1.11
CA GLN A 105 -6.23 17.37 0.27
C GLN A 105 -6.68 15.97 0.70
N THR A 106 -7.36 15.24 -0.18
CA THR A 106 -7.75 13.84 0.05
C THR A 106 -6.52 12.94 0.14
N ALA A 107 -5.53 13.15 -0.73
CA ALA A 107 -4.26 12.41 -0.68
C ALA A 107 -3.52 12.63 0.66
N SER A 108 -3.48 13.87 1.14
CA SER A 108 -2.92 14.21 2.45
C SER A 108 -3.74 13.60 3.59
N ALA A 109 -5.06 13.69 3.55
CA ALA A 109 -5.93 13.10 4.56
C ALA A 109 -5.75 11.58 4.66
N LEU A 110 -5.68 10.89 3.51
CA LEU A 110 -5.45 9.45 3.42
C LEU A 110 -4.07 9.08 3.97
N THR A 111 -3.02 9.81 3.58
CA THR A 111 -1.64 9.60 4.09
C THR A 111 -1.54 9.80 5.60
N HIS A 112 -2.36 10.66 6.21
CA HIS A 112 -2.35 10.88 7.66
C HIS A 112 -3.44 10.09 8.40
N GLY A 113 -4.13 9.15 7.73
CA GLY A 113 -5.16 8.31 8.34
C GLY A 113 -6.42 9.06 8.77
N ARG A 114 -6.63 10.29 8.27
CA ARG A 114 -7.83 11.11 8.54
C ARG A 114 -9.04 10.64 7.74
N VAL A 115 -8.80 9.92 6.63
CA VAL A 115 -9.81 9.19 5.86
C VAL A 115 -9.27 7.81 5.51
N ASN A 116 -10.16 6.83 5.35
CA ASN A 116 -9.80 5.51 4.84
C ASN A 116 -9.90 5.43 3.30
N LEU A 117 -9.44 4.32 2.73
CA LEU A 117 -9.45 4.13 1.27
C LEU A 117 -10.86 4.23 0.67
N ALA A 118 -11.87 3.61 1.30
CA ALA A 118 -13.24 3.63 0.81
C ALA A 118 -13.82 5.06 0.76
N GLN A 119 -13.50 5.90 1.75
CA GLN A 119 -13.88 7.31 1.76
C GLN A 119 -13.16 8.08 0.64
N ALA A 120 -11.86 7.83 0.44
CA ALA A 120 -11.11 8.46 -0.64
C ALA A 120 -11.68 8.11 -2.02
N GLU A 121 -12.10 6.85 -2.23
CA GLU A 121 -12.75 6.38 -3.46
C GLU A 121 -14.12 7.04 -3.74
N VAL A 122 -14.84 7.45 -2.68
CA VAL A 122 -16.12 8.17 -2.83
C VAL A 122 -15.90 9.66 -3.15
N ILE A 123 -14.81 10.26 -2.65
CA ILE A 123 -14.52 11.68 -2.83
C ILE A 123 -13.98 12.01 -4.24
N VAL A 124 -13.21 11.09 -4.84
CA VAL A 124 -12.36 11.32 -6.02
C VAL A 124 -13.06 11.08 -7.36
#